data_AF-A0A832K3P2-F1
#
_entry.id   AF-A0A832K3P2-F1
#
_cell.length_a   1.000
_cell.length_b   1.000
_cell.length_c   1.000
_cell.angle_alpha   90.00
_cell.angle_beta   90.00
_cell.angle_gamma   90.00
#
_symmetry.space_group_name_H-M   'P 1'
#
loop_
_entity.id
_entity.type
_entity.pdbx_description
1 polymer ?
#
loop_
_entity_poly.entity_id
_entity_poly.type
_entity_poly.pdbx_seq_one_letter_code
_entity_poly.pdbx_strand_id
1 'polypeptide(L)'
;MKTEERNPGSGRNPPRAGAVSRRMAIGLGAAGVAGIAGGASLLDWLSQWREAEAPADIFKGDAPKGELWELWRRRGWVREAAHYLKLGRNVQCKVCPNNCLLSPGDRSHCRNRVNVEGTLYTLAYANPCTFHVDPVEKKPLFHFLPGTRTFSLATAGCVFRCLNCQNWEISQKTPEETKDPRGE
;
A
#
# COMPACT_ATOMS: atom_id res chain seq x y z
N MET A 1 -49.62 -65.82 -64.17
CA MET A 1 -49.12 -64.44 -64.35
C MET A 1 -50.05 -63.49 -63.59
N LYS A 2 -49.77 -63.27 -62.30
CA LYS A 2 -50.26 -62.15 -61.49
C LYS A 2 -49.15 -61.86 -60.48
N THR A 3 -48.65 -60.65 -60.56
CA THR A 3 -47.51 -60.08 -59.83
C THR A 3 -47.92 -59.77 -58.39
N GLU A 4 -47.13 -60.24 -57.42
CA GLU A 4 -47.23 -59.85 -56.02
C GLU A 4 -46.39 -58.58 -55.81
N GLU A 5 -47.05 -57.46 -55.49
CA GLU A 5 -46.41 -56.18 -55.17
C GLU A 5 -45.78 -56.24 -53.77
N ARG A 6 -44.46 -56.04 -53.70
CA ARG A 6 -43.72 -55.77 -52.46
C ARG A 6 -44.08 -54.38 -51.94
N ASN A 7 -44.71 -54.29 -50.78
CA ASN A 7 -44.82 -53.04 -50.03
C ASN A 7 -43.54 -52.84 -49.17
N PRO A 8 -42.72 -51.80 -49.41
CA PRO A 8 -41.50 -51.59 -48.65
C PRO A 8 -41.83 -51.07 -47.25
N GLY A 9 -41.34 -51.81 -46.24
CA GLY A 9 -41.46 -51.47 -44.83
C GLY A 9 -40.99 -50.06 -44.49
N SER A 10 -41.68 -49.50 -43.49
CA SER A 10 -41.39 -48.20 -42.87
C SER A 10 -39.95 -48.11 -42.37
N GLY A 11 -39.10 -47.40 -43.13
CA GLY A 11 -37.77 -47.02 -42.70
C GLY A 11 -37.85 -45.95 -41.61
N ARG A 12 -37.87 -46.35 -40.33
CA ARG A 12 -37.47 -45.44 -39.24
C ARG A 12 -35.97 -45.20 -39.37
N ASN A 13 -35.58 -43.99 -39.73
CA ASN A 13 -34.17 -43.58 -39.72
C ASN A 13 -33.57 -43.82 -38.32
N PRO A 14 -32.35 -44.38 -38.22
CA PRO A 14 -31.67 -44.50 -36.94
C PRO A 14 -31.36 -43.09 -36.38
N PRO A 15 -31.38 -42.91 -35.05
CA PRO A 15 -31.05 -41.63 -34.44
C PRO A 15 -29.63 -41.23 -34.86
N ARG A 16 -29.46 -40.01 -35.38
CA ARG A 16 -28.16 -39.45 -35.76
C ARG A 16 -27.26 -39.43 -34.52
N ALA A 17 -26.30 -40.36 -34.46
CA ALA A 17 -25.20 -40.29 -33.52
C ALA A 17 -24.45 -38.98 -33.74
N GLY A 18 -24.33 -38.14 -32.70
CA GLY A 18 -23.49 -36.94 -32.69
C GLY A 18 -24.18 -35.57 -32.71
N ALA A 19 -25.52 -35.49 -32.67
CA ALA A 19 -26.18 -34.18 -32.60
C ALA A 19 -26.23 -33.66 -31.15
N VAL A 20 -25.48 -32.60 -30.84
CA VAL A 20 -25.56 -31.88 -29.56
C VAL A 20 -26.99 -31.40 -29.36
N SER A 21 -27.66 -31.88 -28.31
CA SER A 21 -29.03 -31.46 -28.01
C SER A 21 -29.08 -29.98 -27.62
N ARG A 22 -30.20 -29.29 -27.88
CA ARG A 22 -30.38 -27.89 -27.49
C ARG A 22 -30.10 -27.64 -26.00
N ARG A 23 -30.46 -28.59 -25.14
CA ARG A 23 -30.19 -28.54 -23.69
C ARG A 23 -28.69 -28.63 -23.39
N MET A 24 -27.98 -29.50 -24.09
CA MET A 24 -26.53 -29.66 -23.95
C MET A 24 -25.79 -28.41 -24.47
N ALA A 25 -26.22 -27.81 -25.58
CA ALA A 25 -25.65 -26.57 -26.09
C ALA A 25 -25.84 -25.40 -25.10
N ILE A 26 -27.03 -25.26 -24.51
CA ILE A 26 -27.30 -24.25 -23.47
C ILE A 26 -26.46 -24.50 -22.22
N GLY A 27 -26.36 -25.75 -21.76
CA GLY A 27 -25.52 -26.12 -20.61
C GLY A 27 -24.04 -25.82 -20.83
N LEU A 28 -23.49 -26.16 -22.01
CA LEU A 28 -22.11 -25.86 -22.38
C LEU A 28 -21.87 -24.35 -22.52
N GLY A 29 -22.82 -23.61 -23.10
CA GLY A 29 -22.75 -22.15 -23.17
C GLY A 29 -22.75 -21.49 -21.79
N ALA A 30 -23.65 -21.92 -20.90
CA ALA A 30 -23.70 -21.41 -19.53
C ALA A 30 -22.42 -21.74 -18.74
N ALA A 31 -21.87 -22.95 -18.89
CA ALA A 31 -20.60 -23.34 -18.29
C ALA A 31 -19.43 -22.52 -18.85
N GLY A 32 -19.40 -22.25 -20.15
CA GLY A 32 -18.40 -21.39 -20.79
C GLY A 32 -18.43 -19.95 -20.26
N VAL A 33 -19.64 -19.36 -20.14
CA VAL A 33 -19.82 -18.03 -19.55
C VAL A 33 -19.36 -17.99 -18.10
N ALA A 34 -19.73 -19.00 -17.30
CA ALA A 34 -19.29 -19.09 -15.90
C ALA A 34 -17.76 -19.24 -15.78
N GLY A 35 -17.13 -20.02 -16.66
CA GLY A 35 -15.67 -20.18 -16.71
C GLY A 35 -14.96 -18.87 -17.08
N ILE A 36 -15.47 -18.14 -18.07
CA ILE A 36 -14.93 -16.82 -18.45
C ILE A 36 -15.10 -15.82 -17.30
N ALA A 37 -16.27 -15.76 -16.67
CA ALA A 37 -16.52 -14.85 -15.55
C ALA A 37 -15.63 -15.17 -14.34
N GLY A 38 -15.45 -16.45 -14.02
CA GLY A 38 -14.54 -16.90 -12.96
C GLY A 38 -13.08 -16.55 -13.28
N GLY A 39 -12.64 -16.76 -14.52
CA GLY A 39 -11.30 -16.39 -14.97
C GLY A 39 -11.05 -14.88 -14.91
N ALA A 40 -12.03 -14.08 -15.36
CA ALA A 40 -11.95 -12.61 -15.28
C ALA A 40 -11.90 -12.11 -13.83
N SER A 41 -12.73 -12.68 -12.95
CA SER A 41 -12.73 -12.37 -11.51
C SER A 41 -11.40 -12.72 -10.84
N LEU A 42 -10.79 -13.87 -11.20
CA LEU A 42 -9.47 -14.24 -10.69
C LEU A 42 -8.37 -13.27 -11.15
N LEU A 43 -8.38 -12.87 -12.42
CA LEU A 43 -7.42 -11.90 -12.95
C LEU A 43 -7.58 -10.53 -12.28
N ASP A 44 -8.81 -10.07 -12.09
CA ASP A 44 -9.12 -8.84 -11.37
C ASP A 44 -8.62 -8.91 -9.93
N TRP A 45 -8.92 -10.00 -9.21
CA TRP A 45 -8.41 -10.23 -7.86
C TRP A 45 -6.87 -10.22 -7.79
N LEU A 46 -6.18 -10.92 -8.71
CA LEU A 46 -4.72 -10.91 -8.76
C LEU A 46 -4.14 -9.51 -9.00
N SER A 47 -4.79 -8.72 -9.85
CA SER A 47 -4.37 -7.34 -10.12
C SER A 47 -4.52 -6.44 -8.90
N GLN A 48 -5.66 -6.53 -8.21
CA GLN A 48 -5.94 -5.76 -6.99
C GLN A 48 -5.02 -6.18 -5.84
N TRP A 49 -4.73 -7.48 -5.72
CA TRP A 49 -3.81 -7.99 -4.70
C TRP A 49 -2.41 -7.38 -4.85
N ARG A 50 -1.92 -7.26 -6.09
CA ARG A 50 -0.62 -6.62 -6.37
C ARG A 50 -0.61 -5.14 -5.95
N GLU A 51 -1.68 -4.41 -6.25
CA GLU A 51 -1.78 -2.99 -5.91
C GLU A 51 -1.94 -2.76 -4.40
N ALA A 52 -2.59 -3.69 -3.67
CA ALA A 52 -2.73 -3.62 -2.21
C ALA A 52 -1.38 -3.68 -1.46
N GLU A 53 -0.34 -4.24 -2.08
CA GLU A 53 1.02 -4.31 -1.54
C GLU A 53 1.97 -3.25 -2.14
N ALA A 54 1.47 -2.38 -3.01
CA ALA A 54 2.28 -1.36 -3.66
C ALA A 54 2.89 -0.40 -2.62
N PRO A 55 4.20 -0.07 -2.72
CA PRO A 55 4.82 0.94 -1.88
C PRO A 55 4.14 2.29 -2.06
N ALA A 56 3.92 3.01 -0.95
CA ALA A 56 3.44 4.39 -0.99
C ALA A 56 4.45 5.32 -1.67
N ASP A 57 3.95 6.45 -2.17
CA ASP A 57 4.76 7.51 -2.76
C ASP A 57 5.85 8.02 -1.82
N ILE A 58 7.00 8.36 -2.40
CA ILE A 58 8.19 8.81 -1.69
C ILE A 58 8.74 10.10 -2.30
N PHE A 59 9.67 10.73 -1.58
CA PHE A 59 10.35 11.95 -2.04
C PHE A 59 11.73 11.58 -2.61
N LYS A 60 11.85 11.66 -3.93
CA LYS A 60 13.06 11.27 -4.66
C LYS A 60 14.20 12.26 -4.41
N GLY A 61 15.37 11.76 -4.01
CA GLY A 61 16.58 12.58 -3.84
C GLY A 61 16.52 13.65 -2.73
N ASP A 62 15.47 13.62 -1.88
CA ASP A 62 15.16 14.61 -0.84
C ASP A 62 15.82 14.33 0.52
N ALA A 63 16.68 13.31 0.60
CA ALA A 63 17.49 13.12 1.81
C ALA A 63 18.38 14.35 2.08
N PRO A 64 18.59 14.73 3.36
CA PRO A 64 19.50 15.81 3.71
C PRO A 64 20.93 15.45 3.30
N LYS A 65 21.69 16.45 2.83
CA LYS A 65 23.04 16.27 2.25
C LYS A 65 24.03 17.27 2.87
N GLY A 66 25.32 17.00 2.68
CA GLY A 66 26.40 17.92 3.05
C GLY A 66 26.42 18.26 4.53
N GLU A 67 26.59 19.54 4.85
CA GLU A 67 26.75 20.05 6.22
C GLU A 67 25.57 19.69 7.13
N LEU A 68 24.34 19.73 6.60
CA LEU A 68 23.13 19.41 7.37
C LEU A 68 23.15 17.95 7.88
N TRP A 69 23.54 17.02 7.02
CA TRP A 69 23.63 15.60 7.37
C TRP A 69 24.69 15.35 8.44
N GLU A 70 25.87 15.93 8.27
CA GLU A 70 26.97 15.79 9.22
C GLU A 70 26.64 16.44 10.57
N LEU A 71 25.95 17.58 10.58
CA LEU A 71 25.45 18.22 11.79
C LEU A 71 24.51 17.31 12.57
N TRP A 72 23.52 16.72 11.89
CA TRP A 72 22.53 15.85 12.54
C TRP A 72 23.13 14.54 13.02
N ARG A 73 24.11 13.99 12.29
CA ARG A 73 24.91 12.85 12.75
C ARG A 73 25.67 13.18 14.03
N ARG A 74 26.38 14.32 14.05
CA ARG A 74 27.15 14.77 15.23
C ARG A 74 26.28 14.98 16.46
N ARG A 75 25.03 15.45 16.29
CA ARG A 75 24.05 15.59 17.37
C ARG A 75 23.40 14.29 17.81
N GLY A 76 23.56 13.22 17.04
CA GLY A 76 22.87 11.95 17.28
C GLY A 76 21.39 11.97 16.93
N TRP A 77 20.93 12.95 16.14
CA TRP A 77 19.53 12.99 15.65
C TRP A 77 19.25 11.96 14.56
N VAL A 78 20.31 11.53 13.88
CA VAL A 78 20.27 10.45 12.90
C VAL A 78 20.64 9.15 13.60
N ARG A 79 19.78 8.14 13.46
CA ARG A 79 20.08 6.76 13.85
C ARG A 79 19.67 5.78 12.77
N GLU A 80 20.35 4.65 12.66
CA GLU A 80 19.88 3.57 11.81
C GLU A 80 18.46 3.17 12.24
N ALA A 81 17.55 3.08 11.27
CA ALA A 81 16.17 2.75 11.53
C ALA A 81 16.01 1.25 11.77
N ALA A 82 15.14 0.87 12.70
CA ALA A 82 14.74 -0.51 12.87
C ALA A 82 13.78 -0.96 11.74
N HIS A 83 13.70 -2.27 11.50
CA HIS A 83 12.72 -2.94 10.63
C HIS A 83 12.70 -2.45 9.18
N TYR A 84 13.71 -2.85 8.42
CA TYR A 84 13.76 -2.66 6.97
C TYR A 84 14.50 -3.81 6.29
N LEU A 85 14.23 -3.99 4.99
CA LEU A 85 14.93 -4.96 4.16
C LEU A 85 16.00 -4.24 3.33
N LYS A 86 17.20 -4.82 3.26
CA LYS A 86 18.25 -4.38 2.32
C LYS A 86 18.06 -5.07 0.98
N LEU A 87 17.97 -4.28 -0.08
CA LEU A 87 17.76 -4.72 -1.47
C LEU A 87 18.92 -4.20 -2.33
N GLY A 88 20.14 -4.60 -1.98
CA GLY A 88 21.37 -4.01 -2.52
C GLY A 88 21.59 -2.59 -1.98
N ARG A 89 21.63 -1.60 -2.87
CA ARG A 89 21.69 -0.17 -2.47
C ARG A 89 20.31 0.40 -2.11
N ASN A 90 19.24 -0.28 -2.49
CA ASN A 90 17.88 0.13 -2.14
C ASN A 90 17.49 -0.46 -0.79
N VAL A 91 16.52 0.16 -0.13
CA VAL A 91 15.96 -0.34 1.13
C VAL A 91 14.45 -0.30 1.08
N GLN A 92 13.80 -1.30 1.66
CA GLN A 92 12.35 -1.30 1.86
C GLN A 92 12.04 -1.11 3.35
N CYS A 93 11.45 0.04 3.69
CA CYS A 93 11.02 0.33 5.05
C CYS A 93 9.79 -0.51 5.41
N LYS A 94 9.85 -1.24 6.54
CA LYS A 94 8.77 -2.12 7.02
C LYS A 94 8.17 -1.66 8.36
N VAL A 95 8.43 -0.41 8.76
CA VAL A 95 7.92 0.12 10.04
C VAL A 95 6.43 0.43 10.02
N CYS A 96 5.87 0.80 8.86
CA CYS A 96 4.45 1.07 8.71
C CYS A 96 3.93 0.46 7.39
N PRO A 97 2.59 0.38 7.20
CA PRO A 97 1.99 -0.24 6.01
C PRO A 97 2.36 0.40 4.67
N ASN A 98 2.95 1.60 4.69
CA ASN A 98 3.36 2.30 3.47
C ASN A 98 4.49 1.59 2.69
N ASN A 99 5.20 0.63 3.30
CA ASN A 99 6.17 -0.23 2.60
C ASN A 99 7.20 0.49 1.71
N CYS A 100 7.58 1.73 2.06
CA CYS A 100 8.35 2.63 1.18
C CYS A 100 9.63 1.97 0.66
N LEU A 101 9.78 1.96 -0.68
CA LEU A 101 10.98 1.50 -1.37
C LEU A 101 11.87 2.71 -1.71
N LEU A 102 13.04 2.81 -1.08
CA LEU A 102 13.92 3.96 -1.15
C LEU A 102 15.22 3.61 -1.88
N SER A 103 15.55 4.35 -2.92
CA SER A 103 16.91 4.37 -3.49
C SER A 103 17.82 5.26 -2.65
N PRO A 104 19.16 5.15 -2.74
CA PRO A 104 20.06 6.04 -2.03
C PRO A 104 19.73 7.51 -2.32
N GLY A 105 19.61 8.31 -1.26
CA GLY A 105 19.20 9.71 -1.33
C GLY A 105 17.70 9.95 -1.30
N ASP A 106 16.86 8.92 -1.35
CA ASP A 106 15.40 9.07 -1.24
C ASP A 106 14.95 9.23 0.22
N ARG A 107 13.83 9.94 0.39
CA ARG A 107 13.14 10.11 1.67
C ARG A 107 11.76 9.46 1.63
N SER A 108 11.41 8.78 2.72
CA SER A 108 10.14 8.05 2.91
C SER A 108 8.91 8.94 2.83
N HIS A 109 7.76 8.30 2.58
CA HIS A 109 6.44 8.92 2.58
C HIS A 109 6.17 9.80 3.82
N CYS A 110 6.60 9.31 5.00
CA CYS A 110 6.41 9.98 6.28
C CYS A 110 7.45 11.05 6.59
N ARG A 111 8.37 11.33 5.65
CA ARG A 111 9.44 12.35 5.72
C ARG A 111 10.51 12.18 6.81
N ASN A 112 10.41 11.13 7.61
CA ASN A 112 11.34 10.89 8.73
C ASN A 112 12.37 9.79 8.50
N ARG A 113 12.36 9.15 7.35
CA ARG A 113 13.34 8.10 7.04
C ARG A 113 13.99 8.36 5.70
N VAL A 114 15.29 8.13 5.64
CA VAL A 114 16.11 8.36 4.44
C VAL A 114 17.02 7.18 4.20
N ASN A 115 17.24 6.84 2.94
CA ASN A 115 18.26 5.86 2.58
C ASN A 115 19.58 6.59 2.31
N VAL A 116 20.61 6.27 3.08
CA VAL A 116 21.98 6.74 2.83
C VAL A 116 22.85 5.51 2.61
N GLU A 117 23.34 5.38 1.38
CA GLU A 117 24.28 4.32 0.96
C GLU A 117 23.80 2.88 1.24
N GLY A 118 22.49 2.62 1.15
CA GLY A 118 21.91 1.29 1.39
C GLY A 118 21.57 1.02 2.86
N THR A 119 21.69 2.03 3.73
CA THR A 119 21.26 1.98 5.12
C THR A 119 20.10 2.93 5.34
N LEU A 120 19.03 2.43 5.96
CA LEU A 120 17.88 3.24 6.30
C LEU A 120 18.16 3.96 7.62
N TYR A 121 18.02 5.28 7.63
CA TYR A 121 18.17 6.10 8.83
C TYR A 121 16.85 6.76 9.20
N THR A 122 16.58 6.88 10.50
CA THR A 122 15.52 7.72 11.07
C THR A 122 16.05 9.10 11.42
N LEU A 123 15.26 10.13 11.12
CA LEU A 123 15.51 11.54 11.42
C LEU A 123 14.75 12.02 12.66
N ALA A 124 13.91 11.14 13.25
CA ALA A 124 13.02 11.50 14.36
C ALA A 124 13.67 11.32 15.74
N TYR A 125 14.77 10.59 15.84
CA TYR A 125 15.37 10.26 17.13
C TYR A 125 15.94 11.51 17.80
N ALA A 126 15.56 11.78 19.05
CA ALA A 126 15.98 12.96 19.81
C ALA A 126 15.78 14.31 19.07
N ASN A 127 14.83 14.34 18.13
CA ASN A 127 14.61 15.47 17.23
C ASN A 127 13.14 15.98 17.29
N PRO A 128 12.65 16.44 18.45
CA PRO A 128 11.29 16.97 18.56
C PRO A 128 11.15 18.28 17.79
N CYS A 129 9.98 18.54 17.19
CA CYS A 129 9.66 19.83 16.56
C CYS A 129 8.73 20.69 17.43
N THR A 130 7.95 20.07 18.32
CA THR A 130 7.10 20.80 19.27
C THR A 130 6.81 19.95 20.51
N PHE A 131 6.56 20.65 21.62
CA PHE A 131 6.04 20.07 22.85
C PHE A 131 5.09 21.05 23.54
N HIS A 132 4.03 20.52 24.15
CA HIS A 132 3.01 21.33 24.83
C HIS A 132 2.45 20.62 26.06
N VAL A 133 2.06 21.39 27.07
CA VAL A 133 1.24 20.93 28.19
C VAL A 133 -0.15 21.49 28.01
N ASP A 134 -1.09 20.64 27.59
CA ASP A 134 -2.47 21.01 27.26
C ASP A 134 -3.46 20.19 28.10
N PRO A 135 -4.70 20.68 28.33
CA PRO A 135 -5.77 19.87 28.89
C PRO A 135 -6.03 18.60 28.08
N VAL A 136 -6.41 17.52 28.76
CA VAL A 136 -6.68 16.22 28.12
C VAL A 136 -7.81 16.28 27.09
N GLU A 137 -8.72 17.24 27.21
CA GLU A 137 -9.87 17.48 26.32
C GLU A 137 -9.46 17.86 24.90
N LYS A 138 -8.22 18.32 24.69
CA LYS A 138 -7.67 18.55 23.35
C LYS A 138 -7.39 17.23 22.60
N LYS A 139 -7.30 16.11 23.31
CA LYS A 139 -7.02 14.80 22.72
C LYS A 139 -8.33 14.14 22.28
N PRO A 140 -8.32 13.33 21.20
CA PRO A 140 -9.52 12.66 20.70
C PRO A 140 -9.90 11.46 21.59
N LEU A 141 -10.10 11.71 22.89
CA LEU A 141 -10.44 10.72 23.90
C LEU A 141 -11.74 11.16 24.59
N PHE A 142 -12.78 10.33 24.51
CA PHE A 142 -14.07 10.65 25.11
C PHE A 142 -14.07 10.38 26.60
N HIS A 143 -14.37 11.41 27.41
CA HIS A 143 -14.47 11.34 28.88
C HIS A 143 -13.26 10.64 29.55
N PHE A 144 -12.05 10.97 29.07
CA PHE A 144 -10.82 10.41 29.62
C PHE A 144 -10.17 11.40 30.58
N LEU A 145 -10.23 11.12 31.88
CA LEU A 145 -9.62 11.92 32.96
C LEU A 145 -9.89 13.44 32.91
N PRO A 146 -11.15 13.90 32.93
CA PRO A 146 -11.48 15.31 32.73
C PRO A 146 -10.75 16.26 33.69
N GLY A 147 -10.34 17.43 33.19
CA GLY A 147 -9.63 18.48 33.93
C GLY A 147 -8.13 18.20 34.15
N THR A 148 -7.63 17.03 33.75
CA THR A 148 -6.20 16.71 33.86
C THR A 148 -5.37 17.31 32.73
N ARG A 149 -4.06 17.41 32.96
CA ARG A 149 -3.09 17.90 31.97
C ARG A 149 -2.39 16.75 31.26
N THR A 150 -2.09 16.96 29.98
CA THR A 150 -1.32 16.04 29.15
C THR A 150 -0.04 16.71 28.67
N PHE A 151 1.07 15.98 28.70
CA PHE A 151 2.30 16.38 28.03
C PHE A 151 2.33 15.76 26.64
N SER A 152 2.46 16.60 25.62
CA SER A 152 2.49 16.20 24.21
C SER A 152 3.85 16.53 23.63
N LEU A 153 4.42 15.59 22.87
CA LEU A 153 5.66 15.78 22.14
C LEU A 153 5.48 15.22 20.74
N ALA A 154 5.96 15.95 19.73
CA ALA A 154 5.88 15.54 18.34
C ALA A 154 7.23 15.70 17.64
N THR A 155 7.40 14.90 16.59
CA THR A 155 8.49 15.02 15.61
C THR A 155 7.86 15.45 14.29
N ALA A 156 8.64 16.05 13.39
CA ALA A 156 8.15 16.38 12.04
C ALA A 156 7.68 15.12 11.32
N GLY A 157 6.86 15.25 10.28
CA GLY A 157 6.42 14.11 9.46
C GLY A 157 5.32 13.24 10.10
N CYS A 158 4.61 12.48 9.26
CA CYS A 158 3.54 11.57 9.68
C CYS A 158 3.35 10.45 8.66
N VAL A 159 2.96 9.26 9.12
CA VAL A 159 2.65 8.12 8.23
C VAL A 159 1.36 8.35 7.42
N PHE A 160 0.52 9.31 7.84
CA PHE A 160 -0.73 9.68 7.20
C PHE A 160 -0.65 11.05 6.53
N ARG A 161 -1.45 11.23 5.47
CA ARG A 161 -1.66 12.50 4.75
C ARG A 161 -3.13 12.90 4.82
N CYS A 162 -3.63 13.15 6.03
CA CYS A 162 -5.04 13.44 6.24
C CYS A 162 -5.42 14.77 5.57
N LEU A 163 -6.54 14.80 4.83
CA LEU A 163 -7.05 16.00 4.16
C LEU A 163 -7.35 17.15 5.14
N ASN A 164 -7.85 16.82 6.34
CA ASN A 164 -8.23 17.79 7.38
C ASN A 164 -7.29 17.71 8.59
N CYS A 165 -5.98 17.57 8.36
CA CYS A 165 -5.02 17.46 9.46
C CYS A 165 -4.91 18.77 10.24
N GLN A 166 -5.27 18.77 11.53
CA GLN A 166 -5.07 19.93 12.41
C GLN A 166 -3.59 20.25 12.64
N ASN A 167 -2.72 19.24 12.57
CA ASN A 167 -1.28 19.37 12.78
C ASN A 167 -0.51 19.37 11.45
N TRP A 168 -1.11 19.85 10.36
CA TRP A 168 -0.52 19.77 9.01
C TRP A 168 0.85 20.48 8.92
N GLU A 169 1.03 21.56 9.68
CA GLU A 169 2.25 22.37 9.74
C GLU A 169 3.49 21.59 10.22
N ILE A 170 3.30 20.52 11.00
CA ILE A 170 4.41 19.65 11.44
C ILE A 170 4.36 18.27 10.79
N SER A 171 3.17 17.73 10.54
CA SER A 171 2.98 16.35 10.05
C SER A 171 3.28 16.20 8.55
N GLN A 172 3.11 17.27 7.78
CA GLN A 172 3.33 17.28 6.33
C GLN A 172 4.62 18.00 5.94
N LYS A 173 5.48 18.28 6.92
CA LYS A 173 6.75 18.98 6.78
C LYS A 173 7.93 18.07 7.07
N THR A 174 9.07 18.44 6.52
CA THR A 174 10.37 17.80 6.78
C THR A 174 10.95 18.36 8.08
N PRO A 175 11.84 17.63 8.78
CA PRO A 175 12.39 18.12 10.04
C PRO A 175 13.03 19.52 9.93
N GLU A 176 13.75 19.79 8.84
CA GLU A 176 14.38 21.06 8.52
C GLU A 176 13.41 22.21 8.21
N GLU A 177 12.15 21.92 7.88
CA GLU A 177 11.10 22.93 7.70
C GLU A 177 10.39 23.30 9.01
N THR A 178 10.48 22.45 10.03
CA THR A 178 9.70 22.63 11.27
C THR A 178 10.44 23.39 12.37
N LYS A 179 11.77 23.48 12.28
CA LYS A 179 12.61 24.22 13.22
C LYS A 179 13.98 24.47 12.60
N ASP A 180 14.77 25.36 13.21
CA ASP A 180 16.14 25.56 12.79
C ASP A 180 16.91 24.21 12.84
N PRO A 181 17.48 23.74 11.72
CA PRO A 181 18.31 22.54 11.72
C PRO A 181 19.55 22.64 12.62
N ARG A 182 19.97 23.86 12.98
CA ARG A 182 20.97 24.19 14.00
C ARG A 182 20.44 24.12 15.42
N GLY A 183 19.17 23.77 15.64
CA GLY A 183 18.63 23.53 16.98
C GLY A 183 18.70 24.75 17.91
N GLU A 184 18.74 25.94 17.31
CA GLU A 184 18.50 27.23 17.96
C GLU A 184 17.00 27.50 18.08
#